data_AF-A0A940BSR4-F1
#
_entry.id   AF-A0A940BSR4-F1
#
_cell.length_a   1.000
_cell.length_b   1.000
_cell.length_c   1.000
_cell.angle_alpha   90.00
_cell.angle_beta   90.00
_cell.angle_gamma   90.00
#
_symmetry.space_group_name_H-M   'P 1'
#
loop_
_entity.id
_entity.type
_entity.pdbx_description
1 polymer ?
#
loop_
_entity_poly.entity_id
_entity_poly.type
_entity_poly.pdbx_seq_one_letter_code
_entity_poly.pdbx_strand_id
1 'polypeptide(L)'
;MSFYGFESAPENVRELYEKFLGAWCAETCAPRMRPDWSAVNPTLGQCSITSFIVQDLLGGEVFGILLPDGAYHCFNEVDGFRFDLTSEQFGGDAEKLDYDNCVPQSREEHFSNADKYERYLLLKKRLAERLNRAE
;
A
#
# COMPACT_ATOMS: atom_id res chain seq x y z
N MET A 1 -0.76 22.58 -1.65
CA MET A 1 0.40 21.83 -1.11
C MET A 1 0.81 20.88 -2.21
N SER A 2 1.98 21.09 -2.83
CA SER A 2 2.46 20.21 -3.92
C SER A 2 3.06 18.96 -3.28
N PHE A 3 2.39 17.83 -3.42
CA PHE A 3 2.93 16.53 -3.04
C PHE A 3 3.90 16.11 -4.14
N TYR A 4 5.13 15.73 -3.80
CA TYR A 4 6.18 15.38 -4.76
C TYR A 4 5.70 14.29 -5.76
N GLY A 5 5.20 14.72 -6.91
CA GLY A 5 4.69 13.86 -7.99
C GLY A 5 3.16 13.71 -8.10
N PHE A 6 2.35 14.42 -7.30
CA PHE A 6 0.89 14.40 -7.38
C PHE A 6 0.33 15.82 -7.50
N GLU A 7 -0.48 16.08 -8.53
CA GLU A 7 -1.04 17.42 -8.81
C GLU A 7 -2.20 17.77 -7.86
N SER A 8 -2.84 16.75 -7.28
CA SER A 8 -3.93 16.84 -6.30
C SER A 8 -3.73 15.81 -5.17
N ALA A 9 -4.19 16.16 -3.96
CA ALA A 9 -4.28 15.23 -2.84
C ALA A 9 -5.72 14.72 -2.72
N PRO A 10 -5.95 13.46 -2.29
CA PRO A 10 -7.30 12.98 -2.02
C PRO A 10 -7.91 13.72 -0.84
N GLU A 11 -9.20 14.01 -0.91
CA GLU A 11 -9.94 14.77 0.11
C GLU A 11 -10.15 13.97 1.39
N ASN A 12 -10.20 12.63 1.30
CA ASN A 12 -10.36 11.72 2.43
C ASN A 12 -9.85 10.30 2.13
N VAL A 13 -9.81 9.45 3.17
CA VAL A 13 -9.28 8.08 3.10
C VAL A 13 -10.06 7.19 2.13
N ARG A 14 -11.37 7.38 2.01
CA ARG A 14 -12.20 6.61 1.09
C ARG A 14 -11.85 6.93 -0.36
N GLU A 15 -11.72 8.21 -0.69
CA GLU A 15 -11.29 8.60 -2.04
C GLU A 15 -9.88 8.06 -2.35
N LEU A 16 -8.94 8.15 -1.40
CA LEU A 16 -7.61 7.57 -1.56
C LEU A 16 -7.68 6.07 -1.86
N TYR A 17 -8.50 5.32 -1.11
CA TYR A 17 -8.73 3.90 -1.34
C TYR A 17 -9.35 3.64 -2.73
N GLU A 18 -10.36 4.40 -3.15
CA GLU A 18 -10.99 4.26 -4.48
C GLU A 18 -9.98 4.51 -5.62
N LYS A 19 -9.07 5.49 -5.45
CA LYS A 19 -7.98 5.74 -6.41
C LYS A 19 -6.98 4.59 -6.44
N PHE A 20 -6.62 4.03 -5.28
CA PHE A 20 -5.80 2.83 -5.20
C PHE A 20 -6.48 1.61 -5.80
N LEU A 21 -7.78 1.42 -5.58
CA LEU A 21 -8.57 0.31 -6.13
C LEU A 21 -8.48 0.27 -7.66
N GLY A 22 -8.53 1.43 -8.30
CA GLY A 22 -8.30 1.53 -9.74
C GLY A 22 -6.83 1.37 -10.15
N ALA A 23 -5.88 1.69 -9.27
CA ALA A 23 -4.45 1.66 -9.55
C ALA A 23 -3.85 0.26 -9.36
N TRP A 24 -4.36 -0.55 -8.43
CA TRP A 24 -3.89 -1.92 -8.24
C TRP A 24 -4.21 -2.81 -9.45
N CYS A 25 -3.26 -3.67 -9.78
CA CYS A 25 -3.36 -4.67 -10.84
C CYS A 25 -2.37 -5.82 -10.59
N ALA A 26 -2.50 -6.90 -11.37
CA ALA A 26 -1.63 -8.07 -11.28
C ALA A 26 -0.12 -7.72 -11.36
N GLU A 27 0.26 -6.73 -12.18
CA GLU A 27 1.65 -6.30 -12.35
C GLU A 27 2.22 -5.62 -11.09
N THR A 28 1.38 -4.91 -10.34
CA THR A 28 1.77 -4.28 -9.06
C THR A 28 1.79 -5.27 -7.89
N CYS A 29 1.09 -6.40 -8.01
CA CYS A 29 1.12 -7.49 -7.03
C CYS A 29 2.52 -8.11 -6.94
N ALA A 30 2.94 -8.44 -5.71
CA ALA A 30 4.16 -9.19 -5.46
C ALA A 30 4.21 -10.47 -6.30
N PRO A 31 5.33 -10.78 -6.99
CA PRO A 31 5.41 -11.93 -7.90
C PRO A 31 5.01 -13.26 -7.26
N ARG A 32 5.39 -13.47 -5.99
CA ARG A 32 5.05 -14.69 -5.23
C ARG A 32 3.54 -14.89 -5.03
N MET A 33 2.74 -13.82 -5.04
CA MET A 33 1.29 -13.84 -4.79
C MET A 33 0.47 -13.58 -6.05
N ARG A 34 1.13 -13.20 -7.17
CA ARG A 34 0.47 -12.86 -8.43
C ARG A 34 -0.41 -13.99 -9.01
N PRO A 35 -0.07 -15.29 -8.88
CA PRO A 35 -0.95 -16.37 -9.32
C PRO A 35 -2.32 -16.38 -8.61
N ASP A 36 -2.36 -15.91 -7.37
CA ASP A 36 -3.57 -15.88 -6.53
C ASP A 36 -4.27 -14.51 -6.59
N TRP A 37 -3.66 -13.51 -7.23
CA TRP A 37 -4.24 -12.19 -7.39
C TRP A 37 -5.46 -12.24 -8.30
N SER A 38 -6.53 -11.54 -7.92
CA SER A 38 -7.74 -11.43 -8.74
C SER A 38 -8.39 -10.06 -8.57
N ALA A 39 -9.26 -9.69 -9.50
CA ALA A 39 -10.06 -8.46 -9.39
C ALA A 39 -11.03 -8.48 -8.19
N VAL A 40 -11.32 -9.67 -7.62
CA VAL A 40 -12.14 -9.81 -6.39
C VAL A 40 -11.29 -9.55 -5.14
N ASN A 41 -9.98 -9.77 -5.20
CA ASN A 41 -9.04 -9.46 -4.12
C ASN A 41 -7.84 -8.63 -4.66
N PRO A 42 -8.08 -7.36 -5.02
CA PRO A 42 -7.07 -6.53 -5.68
C PRO A 42 -5.94 -6.09 -4.76
N THR A 43 -6.15 -6.15 -3.43
CA THR A 43 -5.21 -5.73 -2.38
C THR A 43 -4.08 -6.74 -2.14
N LEU A 44 -4.22 -7.97 -2.63
CA LEU A 44 -3.26 -9.06 -2.44
C LEU A 44 -1.87 -8.68 -2.92
N GLY A 45 -0.87 -8.78 -2.03
CA GLY A 45 0.53 -8.52 -2.35
C GLY A 45 0.87 -7.05 -2.63
N GLN A 46 -0.02 -6.12 -2.26
CA GLN A 46 0.14 -4.67 -2.46
C GLN A 46 0.63 -3.91 -1.22
N CYS A 47 0.62 -4.53 -0.04
CA CYS A 47 0.72 -3.85 1.27
C CYS A 47 1.94 -2.93 1.41
N SER A 48 3.14 -3.46 1.17
CA SER A 48 4.38 -2.69 1.34
C SER A 48 4.45 -1.46 0.42
N ILE A 49 4.25 -1.66 -0.89
CA ILE A 49 4.37 -0.56 -1.85
C ILE A 49 3.25 0.48 -1.67
N THR A 50 2.06 0.05 -1.25
CA THR A 50 0.95 0.95 -0.93
C THR A 50 1.27 1.79 0.30
N SER A 51 1.79 1.17 1.37
CA SER A 51 2.14 1.87 2.61
C SER A 51 3.17 2.97 2.39
N PHE A 52 4.20 2.72 1.57
CA PHE A 52 5.19 3.73 1.24
C PHE A 52 4.65 4.85 0.32
N ILE A 53 3.63 4.58 -0.50
CA ILE A 53 2.95 5.64 -1.27
C ILE A 53 2.05 6.47 -0.35
N VAL A 54 1.35 5.85 0.60
CA VAL A 54 0.60 6.58 1.64
C VAL A 54 1.55 7.45 2.45
N GLN A 55 2.75 6.95 2.77
CA GLN A 55 3.79 7.75 3.41
C GLN A 55 4.24 8.94 2.54
N ASP A 56 4.43 8.76 1.23
CA ASP A 56 4.75 9.86 0.31
C ASP A 56 3.66 10.94 0.27
N LEU A 57 2.39 10.53 0.42
CA LEU A 57 1.21 11.40 0.29
C LEU A 57 0.85 12.10 1.60
N LEU A 58 1.00 11.43 2.74
CA LEU A 58 0.48 11.91 4.02
C LEU A 58 1.59 12.09 5.08
N GLY A 59 2.82 11.68 4.78
CA GLY A 59 3.88 11.55 5.76
C GLY A 59 3.67 10.34 6.67
N GLY A 60 4.19 10.41 7.88
CA GLY A 60 4.08 9.33 8.87
C GLY A 60 5.13 8.24 8.74
N GLU A 61 4.89 7.13 9.42
CA GLU A 61 5.81 6.01 9.58
C GLU A 61 5.15 4.70 9.11
N VAL A 62 5.91 3.87 8.40
CA VAL A 62 5.44 2.56 7.95
C VAL A 62 5.78 1.52 9.00
N PHE A 63 4.78 0.74 9.40
CA PHE A 63 4.89 -0.37 10.34
C PHE A 63 4.57 -1.69 9.65
N GLY A 64 5.05 -2.78 10.24
CA GLY A 64 4.90 -4.14 9.74
C GLY A 64 4.40 -5.07 10.83
N ILE A 65 3.35 -5.83 10.53
CA ILE A 65 2.85 -6.93 11.35
C ILE A 65 3.54 -8.20 10.85
N LEU A 66 4.22 -8.92 11.74
CA LEU A 66 4.84 -10.19 11.40
C LEU A 66 3.76 -11.27 11.25
N LEU A 67 3.59 -11.77 10.03
CA LEU A 67 2.64 -12.84 9.72
C LEU A 67 3.21 -14.22 10.09
N PRO A 68 2.37 -15.25 10.25
CA PRO A 68 2.82 -16.62 10.56
C PRO A 68 3.77 -17.24 9.52
N ASP A 69 3.72 -16.77 8.26
CA ASP A 69 4.61 -17.20 7.18
C ASP A 69 5.98 -16.50 7.20
N GLY A 70 6.22 -15.62 8.17
CA GLY A 70 7.45 -14.84 8.33
C GLY A 70 7.52 -13.58 7.46
N ALA A 71 6.48 -13.29 6.66
CA ALA A 71 6.40 -12.04 5.92
C ALA A 71 5.83 -10.91 6.78
N TYR A 72 6.16 -9.66 6.42
CA TYR A 72 5.54 -8.49 7.03
C TYR A 72 4.34 -8.01 6.22
N HIS A 73 3.21 -7.82 6.88
CA HIS A 73 2.10 -7.02 6.37
C HIS A 73 2.31 -5.56 6.77
N CYS A 74 2.50 -4.69 5.78
CA CYS A 74 2.82 -3.29 6.03
C CYS A 74 1.56 -2.41 6.01
N PHE A 75 1.55 -1.39 6.87
CA PHE A 75 0.59 -0.28 6.87
C PHE A 75 1.31 1.03 7.24
N ASN A 76 0.69 2.18 6.99
CA ASN A 76 1.24 3.49 7.39
C ASN A 76 0.51 4.04 8.62
N GLU A 77 1.20 4.75 9.50
CA GLU A 77 0.59 5.48 10.61
C GLU A 77 0.94 6.98 10.51
N VAL A 78 -0.09 7.83 10.58
CA VAL A 78 0.04 9.29 10.49
C VAL A 78 -0.65 9.90 11.70
N ASP A 79 0.08 10.64 12.54
CA ASP A 79 -0.45 11.29 13.74
C ASP A 79 -1.27 10.35 14.65
N GLY A 80 -0.84 9.08 14.77
CA GLY A 80 -1.52 8.04 15.56
C GLY A 80 -2.73 7.39 14.87
N PHE A 81 -3.06 7.78 13.64
CA PHE A 81 -4.09 7.13 12.82
C PHE A 81 -3.46 6.11 11.88
N ARG A 82 -3.99 4.87 11.91
CA ARG A 82 -3.51 3.76 11.09
C ARG A 82 -4.21 3.72 9.73
N PHE A 83 -3.43 3.60 8.68
CA PHE A 83 -3.86 3.51 7.29
C PHE A 83 -3.44 2.16 6.71
N ASP A 84 -4.29 1.16 6.93
CA ASP A 84 -4.16 -0.16 6.31
C ASP A 84 -5.18 -0.34 5.19
N LEU A 85 -4.81 0.17 4.01
CA LEU A 85 -5.64 0.09 2.81
C LEU A 85 -5.63 -1.32 2.17
N THR A 86 -4.90 -2.27 2.74
CA THR A 86 -4.66 -3.59 2.14
C THR A 86 -4.99 -4.76 3.06
N SER A 87 -5.59 -4.49 4.23
CA SER A 87 -6.06 -5.51 5.18
C SER A 87 -7.03 -6.51 4.56
N GLU A 88 -7.82 -6.07 3.58
CA GLU A 88 -8.77 -6.93 2.85
C GLU A 88 -8.12 -8.15 2.17
N GLN A 89 -6.80 -8.14 1.95
CA GLN A 89 -6.11 -9.28 1.35
C GLN A 89 -6.24 -10.56 2.18
N PHE A 90 -6.51 -10.43 3.48
CA PHE A 90 -6.70 -11.54 4.42
C PHE A 90 -8.16 -11.98 4.55
N GLY A 91 -9.12 -11.29 3.89
CA GLY A 91 -10.54 -11.60 4.02
C GLY A 91 -11.01 -11.64 5.47
N GLY A 92 -11.62 -12.76 5.89
CA GLY A 92 -12.08 -12.95 7.26
C GLY A 92 -10.96 -13.02 8.30
N ASP A 93 -9.71 -13.24 7.91
CA ASP A 93 -8.57 -13.26 8.83
C ASP A 93 -7.99 -11.86 9.10
N ALA A 94 -8.51 -10.80 8.46
CA ALA A 94 -8.06 -9.43 8.71
C ALA A 94 -8.22 -9.00 10.18
N GLU A 95 -9.24 -9.52 10.86
CA GLU A 95 -9.49 -9.28 12.30
C GLU A 95 -8.41 -9.88 13.23
N LYS A 96 -7.57 -10.78 12.70
CA LYS A 96 -6.49 -11.45 13.45
C LYS A 96 -5.15 -10.71 13.34
N LEU A 97 -5.10 -9.62 12.57
CA LEU A 97 -3.91 -8.79 12.45
C LEU A 97 -3.61 -8.11 13.80
N ASP A 98 -2.43 -8.42 14.34
CA ASP A 98 -1.94 -7.86 15.60
C ASP A 98 -1.23 -6.52 15.36
N TYR A 99 -2.01 -5.43 15.40
CA TYR A 99 -1.47 -4.07 15.26
C TYR A 99 -0.73 -3.58 16.51
N ASP A 100 -0.86 -4.27 17.66
CA ASP A 100 -0.20 -3.87 18.90
C ASP A 100 1.24 -4.40 18.96
N ASN A 101 1.54 -5.45 18.20
CA ASN A 101 2.88 -6.03 18.05
C ASN A 101 3.48 -5.78 16.66
N CYS A 102 3.36 -4.54 16.15
CA CYS A 102 3.97 -4.12 14.89
C CYS A 102 5.37 -3.51 15.10
N VAL A 103 6.21 -3.58 14.07
CA VAL A 103 7.58 -3.02 14.11
C VAL A 103 7.81 -2.06 12.94
N PRO A 104 8.55 -0.95 13.13
CA PRO A 104 8.86 -0.02 12.05
C PRO A 104 9.52 -0.73 10.86
N GLN A 105 9.14 -0.34 9.65
CA GLN A 105 9.68 -0.88 8.40
C GLN A 105 10.46 0.22 7.67
N SER A 106 11.70 -0.06 7.29
CA SER A 106 12.48 0.91 6.53
C SER A 106 12.22 0.81 5.03
N ARG A 107 12.19 1.97 4.38
CA ARG A 107 12.12 2.07 2.91
C ARG A 107 13.36 1.48 2.25
N GLU A 108 14.52 1.71 2.85
CA GLU A 108 15.83 1.27 2.37
C GLU A 108 15.89 -0.27 2.27
N GLU A 109 15.48 -0.98 3.32
CA GLU A 109 15.43 -2.45 3.29
C GLU A 109 14.42 -2.95 2.25
N HIS A 110 13.24 -2.32 2.17
CA HIS A 110 12.20 -2.75 1.23
C HIS A 110 12.60 -2.56 -0.23
N PHE A 111 13.17 -1.40 -0.56
CA PHE A 111 13.52 -1.03 -1.93
C PHE A 111 14.96 -1.39 -2.33
N SER A 112 15.72 -2.04 -1.43
CA SER A 112 16.92 -2.80 -1.82
C SER A 112 16.60 -3.92 -2.82
N ASN A 113 15.35 -4.42 -2.81
CA ASN A 113 14.83 -5.34 -3.80
C ASN A 113 14.30 -4.58 -5.03
N ALA A 114 14.94 -4.77 -6.18
CA ALA A 114 14.61 -4.10 -7.43
C ALA A 114 13.16 -4.35 -7.88
N ASP A 115 12.65 -5.59 -7.80
CA ASP A 115 11.25 -5.89 -8.17
C ASP A 115 10.26 -5.09 -7.30
N LYS A 116 10.51 -5.00 -5.99
CA LYS A 116 9.63 -4.24 -5.10
C LYS A 116 9.66 -2.75 -5.43
N TYR A 117 10.83 -2.21 -5.74
CA TYR A 117 10.97 -0.81 -6.13
C TYR A 117 10.30 -0.51 -7.48
N GLU A 118 10.45 -1.38 -8.48
CA GLU A 118 9.81 -1.25 -9.79
C GLU A 118 8.28 -1.27 -9.68
N ARG A 119 7.72 -2.18 -8.86
CA ARG A 119 6.27 -2.23 -8.61
C ARG A 119 5.77 -1.00 -7.87
N TYR A 120 6.55 -0.48 -6.94
CA TYR A 120 6.27 0.80 -6.27
C TYR A 120 6.21 1.95 -7.28
N LEU A 121 7.20 2.06 -8.18
CA LEU A 121 7.19 3.10 -9.22
C LEU A 121 6.00 2.95 -10.18
N LEU A 122 5.67 1.71 -10.56
CA LEU A 122 4.50 1.42 -11.38
C LEU A 122 3.20 1.83 -10.69
N LEU A 123 3.01 1.45 -9.43
CA LEU A 123 1.82 1.80 -8.67
C LEU A 123 1.73 3.32 -8.47
N LYS A 124 2.84 3.99 -8.16
CA LYS A 124 2.92 5.45 -8.03
C LYS A 124 2.49 6.16 -9.32
N LYS A 125 2.99 5.70 -10.48
CA LYS A 125 2.58 6.22 -11.79
C LYS A 125 1.07 6.05 -12.03
N ARG A 126 0.55 4.83 -11.83
CA ARG A 126 -0.87 4.51 -12.04
C ARG A 126 -1.78 5.32 -11.11
N LEU A 127 -1.35 5.53 -9.86
CA LEU A 127 -2.08 6.36 -8.90
C LEU A 127 -2.09 7.83 -9.33
N ALA A 128 -0.96 8.38 -9.74
CA ALA A 128 -0.86 9.76 -10.22
C ALA A 128 -1.78 10.02 -11.43
N GLU A 129 -1.81 9.10 -12.40
CA GLU A 129 -2.74 9.18 -13.54
C GLU A 129 -4.21 9.22 -13.12
N ARG A 130 -4.56 8.65 -11.96
CA ARG A 130 -5.94 8.63 -11.43
C ARG A 130 -6.28 9.82 -10.56
N LEU A 131 -5.30 10.38 -9.85
CA LEU A 131 -5.47 11.59 -9.07
C LEU A 131 -5.61 12.82 -9.98
N ASN A 132 -4.89 12.84 -11.12
CA ASN A 132 -4.96 13.93 -12.09
C ASN A 132 -6.21 13.87 -12.99
N ARG A 133 -6.90 12.72 -13.04
CA ARG A 133 -8.24 12.59 -13.61
C ARG A 133 -9.26 12.98 -12.53
N ALA A 134 -9.49 14.29 -12.39
CA ALA A 134 -10.73 14.78 -11.80
C ALA A 134 -11.84 14.46 -12.82
N GLU A 135 -12.75 13.55 -12.47
CA GLU A 135 -14.01 13.39 -13.21
C GLU A 135 -14.96 14.53 -12.87
#